data_AF-A0A183IQ17-F1
#
_entry.id   AF-A0A183IQ17-F1
#
_cell.length_a   1.000
_cell.length_b   1.000
_cell.length_c   1.000
_cell.angle_alpha   90.00
_cell.angle_beta   90.00
_cell.angle_gamma   90.00
#
_symmetry.space_group_name_H-M   'P 1'
#
loop_
_entity.id
_entity.type
_entity.pdbx_description
1 polymer ?
#
loop_
_entity_poly.entity_id
_entity_poly.type
_entity_poly.pdbx_seq_one_letter_code
_entity_poly.pdbx_strand_id
1 'polypeptide(L)'
;MSKQKVEPDDMITAVSYRTEFSVIDMDALKKVPLPPSKTGPVSAEEETEEVASLQKASKIVMEQTSKAAGSGRKIFIIRDGERLDQVFPGWERRAFTTFWEFKPYDLNIPMKLLTRTNGPMEFRYDPPLTEIGYAMAQLIGRGAKLSNVKVDYIYSSPAMSCLQTAHGFLKSFPKSKLKIRVEPGLFDFMAWYRATNMGWLTVQQLVNNSYEVDESYVPIMTSDEVFDKASNESIVEYYQRSAKVINKIIKQHSEKPVAIALFAHATSLDAISHELMQRRLLPTMDQMIKTPEYYPYNAAMALEQRADGAKWQLMPSALPPISYDDFTNRFNFRFATRGLLGDEGSSTDQSTG
;
A
#
# COMPACT_ATOMS: atom_id res chain seq x y z
N MET A 1 -1.66 -19.94 64.43
CA MET A 1 -2.88 -19.30 63.93
C MET A 1 -2.69 -19.00 62.45
N SER A 2 -3.69 -19.41 61.68
CA SER A 2 -3.86 -19.39 60.23
C SER A 2 -3.95 -17.98 59.60
N LYS A 3 -3.63 -17.90 58.29
CA LYS A 3 -3.91 -16.86 57.25
C LYS A 3 -3.00 -15.62 57.23
N GLN A 4 -2.52 -15.11 56.10
CA GLN A 4 -2.81 -15.37 54.68
C GLN A 4 -1.59 -14.92 53.84
N LYS A 5 -1.16 -15.74 52.87
CA LYS A 5 -0.10 -15.43 51.90
C LYS A 5 -0.76 -14.67 50.75
N VAL A 6 -0.36 -13.42 50.51
CA VAL A 6 -0.73 -12.67 49.29
C VAL A 6 0.35 -12.97 48.27
N GLU A 7 0.00 -13.70 47.22
CA GLU A 7 0.85 -13.84 46.03
C GLU A 7 0.76 -12.55 45.21
N PRO A 8 1.86 -12.05 44.61
CA PRO A 8 1.78 -10.96 43.66
C PRO A 8 1.16 -11.50 42.36
N ASP A 9 0.06 -10.89 41.96
CA ASP A 9 -0.61 -11.10 40.68
C ASP A 9 0.39 -11.07 39.51
N ASP A 10 0.32 -12.13 38.70
CA ASP A 10 0.75 -12.18 37.31
C ASP A 10 -0.02 -11.14 36.48
N MET A 11 0.37 -9.87 36.59
CA MET A 11 -0.12 -8.77 35.76
C MET A 11 1.08 -7.91 35.41
N ILE A 12 1.79 -8.27 34.34
CA ILE A 12 2.53 -7.43 33.36
C ILE A 12 3.40 -8.41 32.55
N THR A 13 2.76 -9.15 31.66
CA THR A 13 3.43 -9.79 30.52
C THR A 13 2.66 -9.43 29.27
N ALA A 14 3.26 -8.56 28.47
CA ALA A 14 2.98 -8.34 27.05
C ALA A 14 1.50 -8.42 26.64
N VAL A 15 0.78 -7.31 26.83
CA VAL A 15 -0.39 -7.01 25.97
C VAL A 15 0.14 -6.56 24.61
N SER A 16 0.81 -7.47 23.89
CA SER A 16 0.80 -7.41 22.44
C SER A 16 -0.62 -7.74 22.05
N TYR A 17 -1.32 -6.84 21.37
CA TYR A 17 -2.63 -7.11 20.79
C TYR A 17 -2.57 -8.45 20.03
N ARG A 18 -3.03 -9.52 20.67
CA ARG A 18 -3.17 -10.84 20.04
C ARG A 18 -4.10 -10.63 18.87
N THR A 19 -3.64 -11.02 17.70
CA THR A 19 -4.33 -11.02 16.41
C THR A 19 -5.52 -12.01 16.36
N GLU A 20 -6.18 -12.25 17.49
CA GLU A 20 -7.38 -13.09 17.58
C GLU A 20 -8.63 -12.36 17.02
N PHE A 21 -8.57 -11.04 16.82
CA PHE A 21 -9.63 -10.24 16.18
C PHE A 21 -9.36 -9.92 14.70
N SER A 22 -8.66 -10.81 14.00
CA SER A 22 -8.70 -10.84 12.53
C SER A 22 -10.05 -11.40 12.12
N VAL A 23 -10.96 -10.53 11.65
CA VAL A 23 -12.36 -10.88 11.26
C VAL A 23 -12.43 -11.91 10.11
N ILE A 24 -11.32 -12.47 9.60
CA ILE A 24 -11.37 -13.35 8.43
C ILE A 24 -10.27 -14.44 8.47
N ASP A 25 -10.55 -15.56 9.14
CA ASP A 25 -9.76 -16.79 9.03
C ASP A 25 -10.04 -17.53 7.70
N MET A 26 -9.05 -17.62 6.81
CA MET A 26 -9.17 -18.33 5.53
C MET A 26 -9.10 -19.86 5.62
N ASP A 27 -8.76 -20.42 6.78
CA ASP A 27 -8.78 -21.89 6.98
C ASP A 27 -10.17 -22.42 7.37
N ALA A 28 -11.21 -21.58 7.35
CA ALA A 28 -12.59 -21.99 7.61
C ALA A 28 -13.07 -23.13 6.69
N LEU A 29 -12.51 -23.22 5.46
CA LEU A 29 -12.81 -24.31 4.52
C LEU A 29 -12.22 -25.68 4.93
N LYS A 30 -11.32 -25.73 5.92
CA LYS A 30 -10.59 -26.94 6.33
C LYS A 30 -10.81 -27.36 7.78
N LYS A 31 -11.44 -26.52 8.62
CA LYS A 31 -11.64 -26.81 10.04
C LYS A 31 -12.95 -27.56 10.26
N VAL A 32 -12.89 -28.65 11.03
CA VAL A 32 -14.07 -29.24 11.68
C VAL A 32 -14.59 -28.19 12.69
N PRO A 33 -15.92 -27.97 12.81
CA PRO A 33 -16.46 -26.90 13.62
C PRO A 33 -16.03 -27.06 15.09
N LEU A 34 -15.33 -26.07 15.63
CA LEU A 34 -15.18 -25.91 17.08
C LEU A 34 -16.37 -25.09 17.60
N PRO A 35 -16.85 -25.36 18.83
CA PRO A 35 -17.98 -24.63 19.40
C PRO A 35 -17.66 -23.14 19.52
N PRO A 36 -18.67 -22.26 19.33
CA PRO A 36 -18.47 -20.82 19.23
C PRO A 36 -17.90 -20.23 20.53
N SER A 37 -16.78 -19.52 20.40
CA SER A 37 -16.19 -18.70 21.46
C SER A 37 -16.99 -17.40 21.61
N LYS A 38 -17.63 -17.21 22.78
CA LYS A 38 -18.47 -16.04 23.10
C LYS A 38 -17.65 -14.81 23.51
N THR A 39 -16.83 -14.24 22.63
CA THR A 39 -16.12 -12.98 22.97
C THR A 39 -15.99 -12.05 21.77
N GLY A 40 -17.02 -11.24 21.54
CA GLY A 40 -17.06 -10.12 20.58
C GLY A 40 -18.48 -9.53 20.48
N PRO A 41 -18.64 -8.27 20.04
CA PRO A 41 -19.97 -7.65 19.84
C PRO A 41 -20.70 -8.18 18.59
N VAL A 42 -20.02 -8.97 17.76
CA VAL A 42 -20.56 -9.59 16.55
C VAL A 42 -20.93 -11.04 16.88
N SER A 43 -22.12 -11.45 16.49
CA SER A 43 -22.60 -12.82 16.71
C SER A 43 -21.94 -13.80 15.72
N ALA A 44 -21.81 -15.07 16.11
CA ALA A 44 -21.30 -16.12 15.21
C ALA A 44 -22.17 -16.29 13.95
N GLU A 45 -23.45 -15.92 14.02
CA GLU A 45 -24.38 -15.93 12.90
C GLU A 45 -24.03 -14.81 11.90
N GLU A 46 -23.79 -13.59 12.38
CA GLU A 46 -23.33 -12.46 11.55
C GLU A 46 -21.98 -12.73 10.89
N GLU A 47 -21.02 -13.34 11.60
CA GLU A 47 -19.74 -13.75 10.99
C GLU A 47 -19.94 -14.75 9.84
N THR A 48 -20.87 -15.70 10.01
CA THR A 48 -21.15 -16.73 9.00
C THR A 48 -21.84 -16.13 7.77
N GLU A 49 -22.79 -15.21 7.97
CA GLU A 49 -23.46 -14.48 6.88
C GLU A 49 -22.51 -13.57 6.11
N GLU A 50 -21.58 -12.90 6.81
CA GLU A 50 -20.55 -12.08 6.19
C GLU A 50 -19.66 -12.96 5.29
N VAL A 51 -19.17 -14.10 5.79
CA VAL A 51 -18.36 -15.06 5.01
C VAL A 51 -19.11 -15.55 3.76
N ALA A 52 -20.39 -15.88 3.86
CA ALA A 52 -21.20 -16.33 2.71
C ALA A 52 -21.38 -15.22 1.66
N SER A 53 -21.60 -13.98 2.11
CA SER A 53 -21.72 -12.81 1.24
C SER A 53 -20.41 -12.50 0.51
N LEU A 54 -19.27 -12.62 1.21
CA LEU A 54 -17.92 -12.47 0.64
C LEU A 54 -17.65 -13.54 -0.44
N GLN A 55 -18.03 -14.80 -0.21
CA GLN A 55 -17.87 -15.88 -1.21
C GLN A 55 -18.70 -15.60 -2.48
N LYS A 56 -19.94 -15.14 -2.32
CA LYS A 56 -20.81 -14.78 -3.45
C LYS A 56 -20.24 -13.61 -4.25
N ALA A 57 -19.77 -12.55 -3.56
CA ALA A 57 -19.13 -11.40 -4.21
C ALA A 57 -17.85 -11.80 -4.95
N SER A 58 -17.02 -12.65 -4.34
CA SER A 58 -15.79 -13.18 -4.95
C SER A 58 -16.04 -13.86 -6.29
N LYS A 59 -17.06 -14.73 -6.35
CA LYS A 59 -17.44 -15.43 -7.59
C LYS A 59 -17.83 -14.47 -8.72
N ILE A 60 -18.61 -13.43 -8.42
CA ILE A 60 -19.04 -12.42 -9.39
C ILE A 60 -17.84 -11.64 -9.94
N VAL A 61 -16.91 -11.24 -9.07
CA VAL A 61 -15.70 -10.50 -9.48
C VAL A 61 -14.80 -11.35 -10.38
N MET A 62 -14.65 -12.65 -10.09
CA MET A 62 -13.88 -13.56 -10.94
C MET A 62 -14.44 -13.64 -12.36
N GLU A 63 -15.76 -13.81 -12.50
CA GLU A 63 -16.44 -13.89 -13.80
C GLU A 63 -16.28 -12.59 -14.62
N GLN A 64 -16.16 -11.44 -13.95
CA GLN A 64 -15.97 -10.14 -14.61
C GLN A 64 -14.51 -9.85 -15.00
N THR A 65 -13.53 -10.47 -14.33
CA THR A 65 -12.09 -10.21 -14.53
C THR A 65 -11.49 -11.03 -15.68
N SER A 66 -12.11 -12.15 -16.09
CA SER A 66 -11.56 -13.11 -17.07
C SER A 66 -11.85 -12.78 -18.53
N LYS A 67 -11.48 -11.60 -19.04
CA LYS A 67 -11.76 -11.21 -20.43
C LYS A 67 -10.62 -11.44 -21.44
N ALA A 68 -9.41 -11.79 -20.99
CA ALA A 68 -8.29 -12.11 -21.88
C ALA A 68 -7.36 -13.17 -21.27
N ALA A 69 -6.69 -13.97 -22.12
CA ALA A 69 -5.70 -14.94 -21.67
C ALA A 69 -4.41 -14.24 -21.18
N GLY A 70 -4.26 -14.14 -19.85
CA GLY A 70 -3.04 -13.67 -19.22
C GLY A 70 -1.95 -14.75 -19.13
N SER A 71 -0.69 -14.34 -19.04
CA SER A 71 0.46 -15.22 -18.80
C SER A 71 0.54 -15.78 -17.37
N GLY A 72 -0.36 -15.36 -16.48
CA GLY A 72 -0.32 -15.66 -15.05
C GLY A 72 0.52 -14.71 -14.21
N ARG A 73 1.21 -13.73 -14.83
CA ARG A 73 1.95 -12.68 -14.11
C ARG A 73 1.09 -11.44 -13.89
N LYS A 74 1.04 -10.96 -12.65
CA LYS A 74 0.24 -9.81 -12.23
C LYS A 74 1.07 -8.83 -11.40
N ILE A 75 0.86 -7.55 -11.60
CA ILE A 75 1.45 -6.47 -10.81
C ILE A 75 0.34 -5.59 -10.29
N PHE A 76 0.36 -5.35 -8.98
CA PHE A 76 -0.51 -4.40 -8.30
C PHE A 76 0.36 -3.23 -7.85
N ILE A 77 0.00 -2.02 -8.24
CA ILE A 77 0.69 -0.80 -7.84
C ILE A 77 -0.30 0.00 -7.00
N ILE A 78 0.03 0.23 -5.74
CA ILE A 78 -0.85 0.80 -4.72
C ILE A 78 -0.20 2.07 -4.18
N ARG A 79 -0.90 3.21 -4.28
CA ARG A 79 -0.46 4.46 -3.67
C ARG A 79 -0.54 4.35 -2.14
N ASP A 80 0.37 5.02 -1.46
CA ASP A 80 0.25 5.26 -0.02
C ASP A 80 -1.11 5.86 0.37
N GLY A 81 -1.52 5.61 1.62
CA GLY A 81 -2.75 6.13 2.18
C GLY A 81 -2.69 7.60 2.56
N GLU A 82 -3.80 8.10 3.10
CA GLU A 82 -3.90 9.47 3.61
C GLU A 82 -2.79 9.76 4.63
N ARG A 83 -2.02 10.82 4.36
CA ARG A 83 -0.87 11.22 5.17
C ARG A 83 -1.25 12.23 6.24
N LEU A 84 -0.64 12.09 7.41
CA LEU A 84 -0.93 12.91 8.57
C LEU A 84 -0.60 14.40 8.37
N ASP A 85 0.50 14.71 7.69
CA ASP A 85 0.92 16.09 7.40
C ASP A 85 0.01 16.82 6.41
N GLN A 86 -0.74 16.07 5.59
CA GLN A 86 -1.64 16.61 4.58
C GLN A 86 -2.99 16.97 5.19
N VAL A 87 -3.47 16.18 6.16
CA VAL A 87 -4.71 16.47 6.91
C VAL A 87 -4.45 17.49 8.02
N PHE A 88 -3.32 17.36 8.72
CA PHE A 88 -2.95 18.21 9.84
C PHE A 88 -1.56 18.85 9.61
N PRO A 89 -1.48 19.93 8.82
CA PRO A 89 -0.21 20.64 8.62
C PRO A 89 0.40 21.11 9.95
N GLY A 90 1.67 20.76 10.19
CA GLY A 90 2.39 21.11 11.42
C GLY A 90 1.93 20.34 12.67
N TRP A 91 1.29 19.18 12.50
CA TRP A 91 0.78 18.32 13.58
C TRP A 91 1.84 18.03 14.65
N GLU A 92 3.12 17.93 14.27
CA GLU A 92 4.22 17.61 15.17
C GLU A 92 4.37 18.64 16.30
N ARG A 93 3.94 19.89 16.08
CA ARG A 93 4.01 20.94 17.10
C ARG A 93 2.96 20.79 18.20
N ARG A 94 1.86 20.09 17.89
CA ARG A 94 0.72 19.90 18.81
C ARG A 94 0.70 18.49 19.40
N ALA A 95 1.19 17.52 18.62
CA ALA A 95 1.18 16.12 18.99
C ALA A 95 2.36 15.71 19.89
N PHE A 96 3.31 16.60 20.17
CA PHE A 96 4.41 16.33 21.08
C PHE A 96 4.45 17.35 22.21
N THR A 97 4.66 16.85 23.44
CA THR A 97 4.89 17.71 24.62
C THR A 97 6.29 18.32 24.60
N THR A 98 6.57 19.25 25.51
CA THR A 98 7.93 19.81 25.72
C THR A 98 8.97 18.73 26.05
N PHE A 99 8.54 17.58 26.57
CA PHE A 99 9.38 16.43 26.87
C PHE A 99 9.37 15.36 25.76
N TRP A 100 8.89 15.71 24.56
CA TRP A 100 8.83 14.84 23.38
C TRP A 100 7.94 13.60 23.53
N GLU A 101 6.99 13.65 24.47
CA GLU A 101 5.98 12.60 24.60
C GLU A 101 4.91 12.81 23.54
N PHE A 102 4.58 11.74 22.81
CA PHE A 102 3.55 11.76 21.80
C PHE A 102 2.16 11.75 22.43
N LYS A 103 1.30 12.68 22.03
CA LYS A 103 -0.08 12.84 22.47
C LYS A 103 -0.97 13.14 21.26
N PRO A 104 -1.70 12.14 20.72
CA PRO A 104 -2.68 12.42 19.68
C PRO A 104 -3.78 13.35 20.24
N TYR A 105 -4.20 14.32 19.43
CA TYR A 105 -5.21 15.31 19.80
C TYR A 105 -6.48 15.21 18.95
N ASP A 106 -6.49 14.30 17.97
CA ASP A 106 -7.60 14.03 17.07
C ASP A 106 -7.63 12.52 16.80
N LEU A 107 -8.82 11.94 16.62
CA LEU A 107 -9.00 10.50 16.44
C LEU A 107 -8.47 9.98 15.10
N ASN A 108 -8.26 10.86 14.12
CA ASN A 108 -7.61 10.49 12.86
C ASN A 108 -6.07 10.48 12.96
N ILE A 109 -5.51 10.80 14.13
CA ILE A 109 -4.07 10.72 14.40
C ILE A 109 -3.75 9.34 15.00
N PRO A 110 -2.68 8.65 14.56
CA PRO A 110 -2.31 7.37 15.11
C PRO A 110 -2.22 7.38 16.64
N MET A 111 -2.74 6.34 17.31
CA MET A 111 -2.66 6.25 18.77
C MET A 111 -1.22 6.04 19.28
N LYS A 112 -0.35 5.50 18.42
CA LYS A 112 1.08 5.32 18.69
C LYS A 112 1.87 5.52 17.41
N LEU A 113 3.02 6.17 17.54
CA LEU A 113 3.99 6.31 16.45
C LEU A 113 5.10 5.27 16.55
N LEU A 114 5.76 5.01 15.42
CA LEU A 114 6.97 4.21 15.39
C LEU A 114 8.07 4.88 16.20
N THR A 115 8.92 4.09 16.84
CA THR A 115 10.11 4.62 17.51
C THR A 115 11.13 5.04 16.46
N ARG A 116 11.62 6.28 16.59
CA ARG A 116 12.62 6.91 15.72
C ARG A 116 13.86 7.28 16.52
N THR A 117 15.06 7.05 15.97
CA THR A 117 16.32 7.19 16.73
C THR A 117 16.64 8.63 17.07
N ASN A 118 16.44 9.59 16.15
CA ASN A 118 16.66 11.01 16.44
C ASN A 118 15.39 11.75 16.88
N GLY A 119 14.39 10.99 17.32
CA GLY A 119 13.15 11.51 17.88
C GLY A 119 12.17 12.10 16.85
N PRO A 120 11.15 12.81 17.34
CA PRO A 120 9.99 13.25 16.55
C PRO A 120 10.26 14.13 15.33
N MET A 121 11.37 14.87 15.27
CA MET A 121 11.66 15.74 14.12
C MET A 121 11.85 14.96 12.82
N GLU A 122 12.22 13.69 12.89
CA GLU A 122 12.35 12.84 11.72
C GLU A 122 11.00 12.60 11.01
N PHE A 123 9.86 12.69 11.71
CA PHE A 123 8.54 12.57 11.07
C PHE A 123 8.20 13.76 10.16
N ARG A 124 8.91 14.87 10.27
CA ARG A 124 8.64 16.06 9.47
C ARG A 124 8.83 15.81 7.98
N TYR A 125 9.82 15.00 7.62
CA TYR A 125 10.15 14.69 6.23
C TYR A 125 9.71 13.28 5.82
N ASP A 126 9.20 12.50 6.78
CA ASP A 126 8.66 11.16 6.56
C ASP A 126 7.45 10.93 7.47
N PRO A 127 6.32 11.61 7.17
CA PRO A 127 5.13 11.60 8.01
C PRO A 127 4.42 10.25 7.97
N PRO A 128 3.75 9.85 9.07
CA PRO A 128 2.95 8.65 9.08
C PRO A 128 1.63 8.84 8.31
N LEU A 129 0.92 7.74 8.09
CA LEU A 129 -0.49 7.73 7.74
C LEU A 129 -1.35 8.27 8.89
N THR A 130 -2.55 8.72 8.54
CA THR A 130 -3.67 8.87 9.47
C THR A 130 -4.28 7.50 9.82
N GLU A 131 -5.16 7.46 10.84
CA GLU A 131 -5.93 6.25 11.16
C GLU A 131 -6.85 5.85 9.98
N ILE A 132 -7.47 6.82 9.29
CA ILE A 132 -8.26 6.58 8.07
C ILE A 132 -7.39 6.01 6.96
N GLY A 133 -6.22 6.60 6.68
CA GLY A 133 -5.30 6.11 5.66
C GLY A 133 -4.84 4.67 5.92
N TYR A 134 -4.61 4.31 7.18
CA TYR A 134 -4.28 2.95 7.58
C TYR A 134 -5.49 1.99 7.44
N ALA A 135 -6.68 2.40 7.86
CA ALA A 135 -7.91 1.63 7.70
C ALA A 135 -8.25 1.36 6.22
N MET A 136 -8.05 2.35 5.35
CA MET A 136 -8.18 2.20 3.90
C MET A 136 -7.19 1.19 3.34
N ALA A 137 -5.94 1.18 3.80
CA ALA A 137 -4.97 0.17 3.39
C ALA A 137 -5.43 -1.26 3.74
N GLN A 138 -6.05 -1.45 4.91
CA GLN A 138 -6.66 -2.72 5.29
C GLN A 138 -7.86 -3.09 4.40
N LEU A 139 -8.69 -2.11 4.01
CA LEU A 139 -9.79 -2.32 3.06
C LEU A 139 -9.28 -2.78 1.68
N ILE A 140 -8.17 -2.23 1.19
CA ILE A 140 -7.54 -2.71 -0.05
C ILE A 140 -7.08 -4.16 0.08
N GLY A 141 -6.48 -4.53 1.21
CA GLY A 141 -6.12 -5.94 1.50
C GLY A 141 -7.33 -6.87 1.50
N ARG A 142 -8.45 -6.44 2.09
CA ARG A 142 -9.72 -7.18 2.06
C ARG A 142 -10.27 -7.30 0.64
N GLY A 143 -10.23 -6.22 -0.14
CA GLY A 143 -10.61 -6.21 -1.54
C GLY A 143 -9.79 -7.20 -2.38
N ALA A 144 -8.47 -7.28 -2.15
CA ALA A 144 -7.61 -8.25 -2.81
C ALA A 144 -8.01 -9.69 -2.49
N LYS A 145 -8.28 -9.98 -1.21
CA LYS A 145 -8.75 -11.29 -0.75
C LYS A 145 -10.10 -11.66 -1.38
N LEU A 146 -11.03 -10.70 -1.45
CA LEU A 146 -12.33 -10.87 -2.11
C LEU A 146 -12.19 -11.19 -3.58
N SER A 147 -11.28 -10.52 -4.28
CA SER A 147 -10.98 -10.80 -5.68
C SER A 147 -10.12 -12.05 -5.90
N ASN A 148 -9.86 -12.85 -4.84
CA ASN A 148 -8.99 -14.02 -4.84
C ASN A 148 -7.59 -13.73 -5.42
N VAL A 149 -7.08 -12.52 -5.15
CA VAL A 149 -5.71 -12.14 -5.44
C VAL A 149 -4.82 -12.77 -4.39
N LYS A 150 -3.98 -13.72 -4.81
CA LYS A 150 -2.90 -14.28 -4.00
C LYS A 150 -1.62 -13.53 -4.34
N VAL A 151 -1.19 -12.64 -3.45
CA VAL A 151 0.09 -11.92 -3.60
C VAL A 151 1.22 -12.84 -3.17
N ASP A 152 2.26 -12.95 -3.99
CA ASP A 152 3.44 -13.79 -3.74
C ASP A 152 4.61 -12.96 -3.20
N TYR A 153 4.71 -11.70 -3.62
CA TYR A 153 5.77 -10.78 -3.20
C TYR A 153 5.26 -9.37 -2.97
N ILE A 154 5.82 -8.71 -1.94
CA ILE A 154 5.51 -7.32 -1.61
C ILE A 154 6.79 -6.50 -1.66
N TYR A 155 6.73 -5.37 -2.36
CA TYR A 155 7.74 -4.32 -2.33
C TYR A 155 7.12 -3.03 -1.83
N SER A 156 7.90 -2.24 -1.11
CA SER A 156 7.47 -0.93 -0.64
C SER A 156 8.57 0.09 -0.83
N SER A 157 8.19 1.31 -1.20
CA SER A 157 9.04 2.49 -1.03
C SER A 157 9.41 2.64 0.46
N PRO A 158 10.61 3.14 0.78
CA PRO A 158 11.08 3.31 2.16
C PRO A 158 10.31 4.38 2.95
N ALA A 159 9.45 5.16 2.30
CA ALA A 159 8.59 6.14 2.98
C ALA A 159 7.67 5.46 3.99
N MET A 160 7.52 6.06 5.17
CA MET A 160 6.68 5.56 6.25
C MET A 160 5.22 5.36 5.81
N SER A 161 4.66 6.28 5.02
CA SER A 161 3.30 6.16 4.48
C SER A 161 3.14 4.90 3.62
N CYS A 162 4.12 4.59 2.77
CA CYS A 162 4.15 3.39 1.94
C CYS A 162 4.29 2.12 2.78
N LEU A 163 5.19 2.11 3.76
CA LEU A 163 5.42 0.98 4.67
C LEU A 163 4.20 0.69 5.53
N GLN A 164 3.54 1.72 6.08
CA GLN A 164 2.30 1.58 6.84
C GLN A 164 1.14 1.10 5.96
N THR A 165 1.09 1.53 4.69
CA THR A 165 0.09 1.04 3.74
C THR A 165 0.31 -0.45 3.44
N ALA A 166 1.56 -0.87 3.20
CA ALA A 166 1.92 -2.27 3.00
C ALA A 166 1.60 -3.13 4.24
N HIS A 167 1.94 -2.62 5.44
CA HIS A 167 1.65 -3.28 6.70
C HIS A 167 0.13 -3.41 6.95
N GLY A 168 -0.66 -2.36 6.67
CA GLY A 168 -2.13 -2.40 6.76
C GLY A 168 -2.74 -3.41 5.79
N PHE A 169 -2.27 -3.42 4.54
CA PHE A 169 -2.68 -4.42 3.55
C PHE A 169 -2.42 -5.86 4.03
N LEU A 170 -1.23 -6.11 4.59
CA LEU A 170 -0.82 -7.41 5.11
C LEU A 170 -1.68 -7.93 6.27
N LYS A 171 -2.41 -7.07 7.00
CA LYS A 171 -3.37 -7.52 8.04
C LYS A 171 -4.48 -8.41 7.47
N SER A 172 -4.76 -8.33 6.17
CA SER A 172 -5.71 -9.22 5.50
C SER A 172 -5.15 -10.63 5.22
N PHE A 173 -3.84 -10.83 5.44
CA PHE A 173 -3.08 -12.05 5.16
C PHE A 173 -2.32 -12.57 6.41
N PRO A 174 -2.98 -12.78 7.56
CA PRO A 174 -2.35 -13.02 8.87
C PRO A 174 -1.56 -14.33 9.02
N LYS A 175 -1.62 -15.23 8.03
CA LYS A 175 -0.89 -16.51 7.98
C LYS A 175 0.09 -16.59 6.80
N SER A 176 0.24 -15.48 6.07
CA SER A 176 1.17 -15.44 4.95
C SER A 176 2.61 -15.37 5.46
N LYS A 177 3.55 -15.86 4.65
CA LYS A 177 4.99 -15.66 4.88
C LYS A 177 5.51 -14.42 4.14
N LEU A 178 4.59 -13.52 3.76
CA LEU A 178 4.92 -12.35 2.97
C LEU A 178 5.71 -11.39 3.84
N LYS A 179 6.86 -10.99 3.33
CA LYS A 179 7.72 -9.98 3.95
C LYS A 179 7.83 -8.79 3.02
N ILE A 180 7.81 -7.59 3.59
CA ILE A 180 7.96 -6.33 2.86
C ILE A 180 9.42 -6.19 2.43
N ARG A 181 9.65 -6.13 1.12
CA ARG A 181 10.96 -5.78 0.54
C ARG A 181 11.05 -4.27 0.36
N VAL A 182 11.93 -3.64 1.13
CA VAL A 182 12.09 -2.18 1.09
C VAL A 182 12.99 -1.81 -0.09
N GLU A 183 12.40 -1.20 -1.13
CA GLU A 183 13.07 -0.81 -2.37
C GLU A 183 13.08 0.73 -2.49
N PRO A 184 14.20 1.41 -2.16
CA PRO A 184 14.40 2.84 -2.37
C PRO A 184 14.11 3.29 -3.80
N GLY A 185 14.37 2.48 -4.81
CA GLY A 185 14.09 2.80 -6.20
C GLY A 185 12.60 3.01 -6.53
N LEU A 186 11.68 2.58 -5.65
CA LEU A 186 10.25 2.86 -5.74
C LEU A 186 9.85 4.21 -5.12
N PHE A 187 10.80 4.94 -4.52
CA PHE A 187 10.52 6.24 -3.93
C PHE A 187 10.10 7.28 -4.98
N ASP A 188 9.42 8.31 -4.51
CA ASP A 188 8.80 9.38 -5.29
C ASP A 188 9.82 10.24 -6.06
N PHE A 189 9.37 11.14 -6.94
CA PHE A 189 10.23 12.05 -7.70
C PHE A 189 11.06 12.95 -6.76
N MET A 190 12.39 12.79 -6.80
CA MET A 190 13.29 13.41 -5.83
C MET A 190 13.38 14.93 -5.98
N ALA A 191 12.94 15.49 -7.10
CA ALA A 191 12.86 16.93 -7.28
C ALA A 191 11.89 17.63 -6.30
N TRP A 192 10.97 16.91 -5.66
CA TRP A 192 10.12 17.45 -4.59
C TRP A 192 10.82 17.56 -3.23
N TYR A 193 11.94 16.87 -3.04
CA TYR A 193 12.60 16.67 -1.74
C TYR A 193 13.99 17.30 -1.69
N ARG A 194 14.17 18.44 -2.38
CA ARG A 194 15.48 19.11 -2.46
C ARG A 194 15.97 19.52 -1.07
N ALA A 195 17.19 19.13 -0.74
CA ALA A 195 17.88 19.44 0.52
C ALA A 195 17.21 18.91 1.80
N THR A 196 16.43 17.82 1.71
CA THR A 196 15.84 17.16 2.89
C THR A 196 16.47 15.80 3.15
N ASN A 197 16.96 15.57 4.37
CA ASN A 197 17.19 14.20 4.84
C ASN A 197 15.82 13.61 5.20
N MET A 198 15.39 12.60 4.45
CA MET A 198 14.09 11.97 4.62
C MET A 198 13.98 11.16 5.92
N GLY A 199 15.11 10.82 6.56
CA GLY A 199 15.08 10.07 7.82
C GLY A 199 14.37 8.72 7.71
N TRP A 200 14.49 8.03 6.56
CA TRP A 200 13.87 6.71 6.39
C TRP A 200 14.40 5.72 7.42
N LEU A 201 13.49 4.88 7.93
CA LEU A 201 13.88 3.83 8.85
C LEU A 201 14.70 2.77 8.12
N THR A 202 15.81 2.37 8.74
CA THR A 202 16.58 1.18 8.34
C THR A 202 15.74 -0.08 8.51
N VAL A 203 16.12 -1.14 7.79
CA VAL A 203 15.50 -2.47 7.93
C VAL A 203 15.50 -2.94 9.38
N GLN A 204 16.60 -2.76 10.12
CA GLN A 204 16.68 -3.15 11.53
C GLN A 204 15.73 -2.34 12.41
N GLN A 205 15.60 -1.03 12.18
CA GLN A 205 14.64 -0.21 12.91
C GLN A 205 13.20 -0.62 12.61
N LEU A 206 12.89 -1.05 11.38
CA LEU A 206 11.57 -1.59 11.02
C LEU A 206 11.28 -2.91 11.75
N VAL A 207 12.25 -3.84 11.81
CA VAL A 207 12.14 -5.07 12.61
C VAL A 207 11.89 -4.74 14.09
N ASN A 208 12.64 -3.78 14.65
CA ASN A 208 12.45 -3.35 16.04
C ASN A 208 11.06 -2.72 16.28
N ASN A 209 10.47 -2.11 15.25
CA ASN A 209 9.10 -1.61 15.24
C ASN A 209 8.07 -2.70 14.89
N SER A 210 8.46 -3.98 14.87
CA SER A 210 7.60 -5.14 14.59
C SER A 210 6.98 -5.16 13.18
N TYR A 211 7.68 -4.60 12.19
CA TYR A 211 7.30 -4.74 10.79
C TYR A 211 7.86 -6.04 10.21
N GLU A 212 7.04 -6.75 9.44
CA GLU A 212 7.45 -7.96 8.72
C GLU A 212 8.22 -7.59 7.45
N VAL A 213 9.51 -7.29 7.58
CA VAL A 213 10.41 -6.93 6.47
C VAL A 213 11.32 -8.10 6.07
N ASP A 214 11.69 -8.14 4.79
CA ASP A 214 12.64 -9.13 4.26
C ASP A 214 14.07 -8.64 4.47
N GLU A 215 14.68 -9.05 5.57
CA GLU A 215 16.06 -8.67 5.93
C GLU A 215 17.11 -9.20 4.93
N SER A 216 16.76 -10.25 4.16
CA SER A 216 17.66 -10.83 3.16
C SER A 216 17.60 -10.11 1.81
N TYR A 217 16.64 -9.18 1.65
CA TYR A 217 16.46 -8.47 0.40
C TYR A 217 17.55 -7.42 0.19
N VAL A 218 18.21 -7.50 -0.97
CA VAL A 218 19.16 -6.50 -1.44
C VAL A 218 18.45 -5.56 -2.42
N PRO A 219 18.35 -4.26 -2.14
CA PRO A 219 17.69 -3.32 -3.04
C PRO A 219 18.34 -3.21 -4.42
N ILE A 220 17.52 -2.94 -5.43
CA ILE A 220 17.96 -2.66 -6.81
C ILE A 220 18.60 -1.28 -6.90
N MET A 221 18.11 -0.33 -6.12
CA MET A 221 18.74 0.94 -5.85
C MET A 221 18.87 1.14 -4.34
N THR A 222 20.04 1.58 -3.91
CA THR A 222 20.29 1.96 -2.51
C THR A 222 19.64 3.30 -2.17
N SER A 223 19.47 3.59 -0.88
CA SER A 223 18.98 4.89 -0.43
C SER A 223 19.89 6.04 -0.87
N ASP A 224 21.20 5.85 -0.79
CA ASP A 224 22.18 6.85 -1.20
C ASP A 224 22.08 7.17 -2.70
N GLU A 225 21.96 6.14 -3.57
CA GLU A 225 21.75 6.35 -5.01
C GLU A 225 20.46 7.11 -5.34
N VAL A 226 19.44 7.04 -4.48
CA VAL A 226 18.19 7.81 -4.63
C VAL A 226 18.38 9.22 -4.09
N PHE A 227 19.03 9.38 -2.94
CA PHE A 227 19.32 10.70 -2.36
C PHE A 227 20.23 11.56 -3.23
N ASP A 228 21.18 10.96 -3.94
CA ASP A 228 22.04 11.65 -4.90
C ASP A 228 21.23 12.33 -6.02
N LYS A 229 19.99 11.88 -6.27
CA LYS A 229 19.08 12.48 -7.26
C LYS A 229 18.32 13.71 -6.75
N ALA A 230 18.31 13.96 -5.43
CA ALA A 230 17.59 15.09 -4.82
C ALA A 230 18.00 16.44 -5.39
N SER A 231 19.24 16.59 -5.87
CA SER A 231 19.75 17.87 -6.35
C SER A 231 19.19 18.27 -7.72
N ASN A 232 18.89 17.31 -8.61
CA ASN A 232 18.62 17.61 -10.02
C ASN A 232 17.80 16.58 -10.80
N GLU A 233 17.10 15.63 -10.17
CA GLU A 233 16.32 14.63 -10.91
C GLU A 233 15.34 15.29 -11.90
N SER A 234 15.49 14.98 -13.19
CA SER A 234 14.53 15.34 -14.22
C SER A 234 13.39 14.32 -14.31
N ILE A 235 12.26 14.71 -14.91
CA ILE A 235 11.13 13.79 -15.15
C ILE A 235 11.59 12.58 -15.96
N VAL A 236 12.48 12.77 -16.95
CA VAL A 236 13.01 11.67 -17.77
C VAL A 236 13.81 10.69 -16.91
N GLU A 237 14.72 11.18 -16.08
CA GLU A 237 15.55 10.32 -15.19
C GLU A 237 14.69 9.58 -14.17
N TYR A 238 13.65 10.22 -13.63
CA TYR A 238 12.70 9.60 -12.72
C TYR A 238 11.98 8.40 -13.35
N TYR A 239 11.46 8.58 -14.57
CA TYR A 239 10.78 7.52 -15.31
C TYR A 239 11.76 6.41 -15.70
N GLN A 240 12.99 6.76 -16.09
CA GLN A 240 14.04 5.78 -16.40
C GLN A 240 14.43 4.93 -15.19
N ARG A 241 14.60 5.52 -14.00
CA ARG A 241 14.91 4.72 -12.80
C ARG A 241 13.73 3.85 -12.37
N SER A 242 12.50 4.36 -12.49
CA SER A 242 11.29 3.60 -12.20
C SER A 242 11.17 2.39 -13.12
N ALA A 243 11.42 2.58 -14.42
CA ALA A 243 11.50 1.52 -15.42
C ALA A 243 12.59 0.49 -15.11
N LYS A 244 13.81 0.94 -14.76
CA LYS A 244 14.93 0.07 -14.36
C LYS A 244 14.55 -0.82 -13.17
N VAL A 245 13.92 -0.25 -12.15
CA VAL A 245 13.53 -0.96 -10.92
C VAL A 245 12.45 -2.00 -11.23
N ILE A 246 11.34 -1.60 -11.87
CA ILE A 246 10.25 -2.54 -12.14
C ILE A 246 10.69 -3.69 -13.06
N ASN A 247 11.48 -3.41 -14.10
CA ASN A 247 11.97 -4.45 -15.00
C ASN A 247 12.90 -5.45 -14.28
N LYS A 248 13.71 -4.99 -13.33
CA LYS A 248 14.53 -5.88 -12.49
C LYS A 248 13.68 -6.70 -11.52
N ILE A 249 12.66 -6.12 -10.89
CA ILE A 249 11.70 -6.86 -10.04
C ILE A 249 11.01 -7.97 -10.86
N ILE A 250 10.50 -7.66 -12.05
CA ILE A 250 9.86 -8.65 -12.94
C ILE A 250 10.82 -9.75 -13.36
N LYS A 251 12.09 -9.40 -13.62
CA LYS A 251 13.10 -10.38 -14.01
C LYS A 251 13.47 -11.32 -12.85
N GLN A 252 13.46 -10.83 -11.61
CA GLN A 252 13.68 -11.65 -10.42
C GLN A 252 12.57 -12.68 -10.21
N HIS A 253 11.34 -12.35 -10.61
CA HIS A 253 10.14 -13.19 -10.45
C HIS A 253 9.59 -13.65 -11.79
N SER A 254 10.31 -14.59 -12.41
CA SER A 254 10.00 -15.10 -13.76
C SER A 254 9.01 -16.27 -13.77
N GLU A 255 8.73 -16.84 -12.60
CA GLU A 255 7.78 -17.92 -12.40
C GLU A 255 6.34 -17.52 -12.76
N LYS A 256 5.53 -18.53 -13.09
CA LYS A 256 4.13 -18.35 -13.51
C LYS A 256 3.28 -19.44 -12.86
N PRO A 257 2.16 -19.10 -12.21
CA PRO A 257 1.66 -17.74 -11.95
C PRO A 257 2.49 -17.02 -10.87
N VAL A 258 2.48 -15.68 -10.91
CA VAL A 258 3.06 -14.82 -9.86
C VAL A 258 2.33 -13.49 -9.78
N ALA A 259 2.08 -13.00 -8.56
CA ALA A 259 1.52 -11.69 -8.31
C ALA A 259 2.39 -10.88 -7.36
N ILE A 260 2.75 -9.67 -7.79
CA ILE A 260 3.62 -8.77 -7.03
C ILE A 260 2.82 -7.52 -6.66
N ALA A 261 2.82 -7.14 -5.39
CA ALA A 261 2.24 -5.88 -4.93
C ALA A 261 3.34 -4.86 -4.61
N LEU A 262 3.21 -3.65 -5.15
CA LEU A 262 4.14 -2.53 -4.99
C LEU A 262 3.41 -1.40 -4.26
N PHE A 263 3.93 -0.99 -3.10
CA PHE A 263 3.41 0.12 -2.32
C PHE A 263 4.32 1.32 -2.50
N ALA A 264 3.84 2.33 -3.20
CA ALA A 264 4.64 3.48 -3.62
C ALA A 264 3.79 4.74 -3.66
N HIS A 265 4.21 5.74 -4.42
CA HIS A 265 3.59 7.06 -4.44
C HIS A 265 2.68 7.23 -5.66
N ALA A 266 1.91 8.32 -5.70
CA ALA A 266 1.05 8.66 -6.83
C ALA A 266 1.84 8.67 -8.15
N THR A 267 3.06 9.17 -8.10
CA THR A 267 3.87 9.37 -9.31
C THR A 267 4.63 8.11 -9.70
N SER A 268 4.91 7.24 -8.71
CA SER A 268 5.41 5.90 -8.96
C SER A 268 4.36 5.04 -9.64
N LEU A 269 3.07 5.19 -9.28
CA LEU A 269 1.96 4.58 -10.02
C LEU A 269 2.01 4.93 -11.50
N ASP A 270 2.17 6.22 -11.82
CA ASP A 270 2.25 6.66 -13.21
C ASP A 270 3.54 6.17 -13.90
N ALA A 271 4.71 6.36 -13.28
CA ALA A 271 6.00 6.00 -13.90
C ALA A 271 6.14 4.50 -14.14
N ILE A 272 5.71 3.66 -13.19
CA ILE A 272 5.76 2.20 -13.33
C ILE A 272 4.75 1.73 -14.37
N SER A 273 3.51 2.21 -14.33
CA SER A 273 2.51 1.84 -15.34
C SER A 273 2.85 2.35 -16.73
N HIS A 274 3.55 3.50 -16.83
CA HIS A 274 4.09 4.02 -18.08
C HIS A 274 5.01 3.01 -18.76
N GLU A 275 5.97 2.45 -18.01
CA GLU A 275 6.86 1.41 -18.51
C GLU A 275 6.10 0.15 -18.92
N LEU A 276 5.29 -0.40 -18.01
CA LEU A 276 4.62 -1.69 -18.23
C LEU A 276 3.64 -1.66 -19.40
N MET A 277 2.92 -0.56 -19.56
CA MET A 277 1.96 -0.37 -20.64
C MET A 277 2.60 0.20 -21.91
N GLN A 278 3.92 0.47 -21.91
CA GLN A 278 4.68 1.04 -23.03
C GLN A 278 4.06 2.33 -23.56
N ARG A 279 3.67 3.22 -22.63
CA ARG A 279 3.16 4.56 -22.98
C ARG A 279 4.29 5.38 -23.59
N ARG A 280 3.94 6.26 -24.54
CA ARG A 280 4.93 7.09 -25.26
C ARG A 280 5.12 8.47 -24.63
N LEU A 281 4.07 8.99 -24.00
CA LEU A 281 4.02 10.38 -23.54
C LEU A 281 4.36 10.45 -22.05
N LEU A 282 5.55 10.99 -21.77
CA LEU A 282 5.90 11.45 -20.43
C LEU A 282 4.99 12.62 -20.00
N PRO A 283 4.70 12.77 -18.71
CA PRO A 283 3.90 13.89 -18.24
C PRO A 283 4.67 15.21 -18.33
N THR A 284 3.93 16.31 -18.45
CA THR A 284 4.48 17.66 -18.21
C THR A 284 4.69 17.88 -16.71
N MET A 285 5.43 18.94 -16.33
CA MET A 285 5.59 19.28 -14.91
C MET A 285 4.25 19.61 -14.23
N ASP A 286 3.33 20.27 -14.93
CA ASP A 286 1.97 20.55 -14.40
C ASP A 286 1.21 19.26 -14.11
N GLN A 287 1.34 18.26 -14.99
CA GLN A 287 0.75 16.94 -14.78
C GLN A 287 1.43 16.20 -13.62
N MET A 288 2.75 16.33 -13.46
CA MET A 288 3.48 15.79 -12.31
C MET A 288 2.95 16.38 -11.00
N ILE A 289 2.74 17.70 -10.93
CA ILE A 289 2.18 18.38 -9.74
C ILE A 289 0.77 17.87 -9.42
N LYS A 290 -0.08 17.68 -10.45
CA LYS A 290 -1.47 17.20 -10.30
C LYS A 290 -1.60 15.69 -10.19
N THR A 291 -0.50 14.94 -10.16
CA THR A 291 -0.54 13.48 -10.08
C THR A 291 -1.33 12.95 -8.87
N PRO A 292 -1.32 13.59 -7.69
CA PRO A 292 -2.20 13.21 -6.58
C PRO A 292 -3.71 13.31 -6.87
N GLU A 293 -4.14 14.18 -7.80
CA GLU A 293 -5.53 14.29 -8.26
C GLU A 293 -5.89 13.13 -9.20
N TYR A 294 -4.94 12.70 -10.03
CA TYR A 294 -5.15 11.58 -10.96
C TYR A 294 -5.07 10.22 -10.28
N TYR A 295 -4.30 10.10 -9.20
CA TYR A 295 -4.17 8.87 -8.43
C TYR A 295 -4.42 9.19 -6.96
N PRO A 296 -5.67 9.24 -6.47
CA PRO A 296 -6.00 9.56 -5.08
C PRO A 296 -5.39 8.58 -4.06
N TYR A 297 -5.40 8.91 -2.76
CA TYR A 297 -4.85 8.04 -1.72
C TYR A 297 -5.39 6.62 -1.80
N ASN A 298 -4.52 5.63 -1.54
CA ASN A 298 -4.82 4.20 -1.69
C ASN A 298 -5.34 3.80 -3.09
N ALA A 299 -5.13 4.60 -4.14
CA ALA A 299 -5.41 4.19 -5.50
C ALA A 299 -4.63 2.91 -5.84
N ALA A 300 -5.34 1.93 -6.38
CA ALA A 300 -4.78 0.63 -6.71
C ALA A 300 -4.94 0.34 -8.20
N MET A 301 -3.83 0.15 -8.89
CA MET A 301 -3.79 -0.24 -10.29
C MET A 301 -3.33 -1.70 -10.39
N ALA A 302 -4.10 -2.52 -11.12
CA ALA A 302 -3.73 -3.90 -11.40
C ALA A 302 -3.42 -4.07 -12.89
N LEU A 303 -2.33 -4.75 -13.18
CA LEU A 303 -1.85 -5.06 -14.52
C LEU A 303 -1.60 -6.57 -14.62
N GLU A 304 -2.01 -7.17 -15.72
CA GLU A 304 -1.61 -8.54 -16.08
C GLU A 304 -0.76 -8.51 -17.35
N GLN A 305 0.25 -9.36 -17.40
CA GLN A 305 1.00 -9.55 -18.62
C GLN A 305 0.25 -10.48 -19.55
N ARG A 306 0.07 -10.07 -20.81
CA ARG A 306 -0.56 -10.87 -21.87
C ARG A 306 0.19 -12.18 -22.10
N ALA A 307 -0.51 -13.19 -22.63
CA ALA A 307 0.06 -14.49 -22.95
C ALA A 307 1.28 -14.40 -23.89
N ASP A 308 1.32 -13.41 -24.80
CA ASP A 308 2.45 -13.12 -25.70
C ASP A 308 3.72 -12.68 -24.96
N GLY A 309 3.63 -12.34 -23.67
CA GLY A 309 4.74 -11.91 -22.83
C GLY A 309 5.28 -10.52 -23.14
N ALA A 310 4.77 -9.83 -24.17
CA ALA A 310 5.34 -8.60 -24.69
C ALA A 310 4.71 -7.34 -24.09
N LYS A 311 3.46 -7.42 -23.61
CA LYS A 311 2.70 -6.25 -23.13
C LYS A 311 1.94 -6.54 -21.85
N TRP A 312 1.83 -5.53 -21.00
CA TRP A 312 0.93 -5.53 -19.84
C TRP A 312 -0.37 -4.80 -20.17
N GLN A 313 -1.47 -5.26 -19.60
CA GLN A 313 -2.79 -4.68 -19.78
C GLN A 313 -3.48 -4.46 -18.43
N LEU A 314 -4.30 -3.42 -18.35
CA LEU A 314 -5.05 -3.08 -17.15
C LEU A 314 -6.09 -4.16 -16.82
N MET A 315 -6.20 -4.45 -15.53
CA MET A 315 -7.27 -5.26 -14.94
C MET A 315 -8.19 -4.34 -14.11
N PRO A 316 -9.09 -3.58 -14.74
CA PRO A 316 -9.87 -2.54 -14.04
C PRO A 316 -10.79 -3.10 -12.94
N SER A 317 -11.12 -4.38 -12.97
CA SER A 317 -11.98 -5.04 -11.97
C SER A 317 -11.21 -5.87 -10.94
N ALA A 318 -9.87 -5.84 -10.94
CA ALA A 318 -9.08 -6.71 -10.06
C ALA A 318 -9.20 -6.32 -8.58
N LEU A 319 -9.34 -5.03 -8.30
CA LEU A 319 -9.52 -4.50 -6.96
C LEU A 319 -10.70 -3.52 -6.99
N PRO A 320 -11.73 -3.72 -6.16
CA PRO A 320 -12.83 -2.77 -6.08
C PRO A 320 -12.33 -1.43 -5.51
N PRO A 321 -12.87 -0.29 -5.98
CA PRO A 321 -12.57 1.00 -5.39
C PRO A 321 -13.25 1.14 -4.02
N ILE A 322 -12.72 2.04 -3.20
CA ILE A 322 -13.31 2.56 -1.98
C ILE A 322 -13.87 3.95 -2.33
N SER A 323 -15.14 4.18 -2.02
CA SER A 323 -15.81 5.47 -2.20
C SER A 323 -16.69 5.78 -0.99
N TYR A 324 -16.65 7.03 -0.54
CA TYR A 324 -17.51 7.56 0.52
C TYR A 324 -17.63 9.07 0.34
N ASP A 325 -18.81 9.64 0.59
CA ASP A 325 -19.13 11.06 0.37
C ASP A 325 -18.64 11.56 -1.01
N ASP A 326 -17.72 12.52 -1.05
CA ASP A 326 -17.10 13.10 -2.24
C ASP A 326 -15.74 12.47 -2.61
N PHE A 327 -15.31 11.45 -1.87
CA PHE A 327 -14.04 10.76 -2.07
C PHE A 327 -14.21 9.43 -2.84
N THR A 328 -13.28 9.18 -3.76
CA THR A 328 -13.03 7.84 -4.31
C THR A 328 -11.54 7.62 -4.51
N ASN A 329 -11.06 6.41 -4.23
CA ASN A 329 -9.68 6.02 -4.54
C ASN A 329 -9.51 5.54 -6.01
N ARG A 330 -10.55 5.64 -6.84
CA ARG A 330 -10.45 5.27 -8.25
C ARG A 330 -9.53 6.26 -8.96
N PHE A 331 -8.46 5.74 -9.56
CA PHE A 331 -7.57 6.57 -10.38
C PHE A 331 -8.24 7.03 -11.67
N ASN A 332 -7.78 8.16 -12.20
CA ASN A 332 -8.22 8.71 -13.47
C ASN A 332 -7.73 7.82 -14.63
N PHE A 333 -8.65 7.02 -15.18
CA PHE A 333 -8.34 6.08 -16.25
C PHE A 333 -7.79 6.78 -17.50
N ARG A 334 -8.38 7.92 -17.90
CA ARG A 334 -7.95 8.69 -19.08
C ARG A 334 -6.49 9.14 -18.95
N PHE A 335 -6.10 9.62 -17.78
CA PHE A 335 -4.71 10.01 -17.52
C PHE A 335 -3.79 8.79 -17.48
N ALA A 336 -4.22 7.68 -16.87
CA ALA A 336 -3.45 6.44 -16.79
C ALA A 336 -3.25 5.75 -18.15
N THR A 337 -4.15 5.94 -19.12
CA THR A 337 -4.05 5.36 -20.47
C THR A 337 -3.56 6.33 -21.54
N ARG A 338 -3.21 7.58 -21.18
CA ARG A 338 -2.76 8.59 -22.14
C ARG A 338 -1.59 8.09 -22.99
N GLY A 339 -1.58 8.45 -24.27
CA GLY A 339 -0.47 8.13 -25.16
C GLY A 339 -0.30 6.63 -25.49
N LEU A 340 -1.31 5.80 -25.21
CA LEU A 340 -1.45 4.49 -25.83
C LEU A 340 -1.93 4.65 -27.28
N LEU A 341 -1.53 3.72 -28.15
CA LEU A 341 -1.97 3.67 -29.55
C LEU A 341 -3.50 3.57 -29.63
N GLY A 342 -4.16 4.67 -30.01
CA GLY A 342 -5.63 4.77 -30.09
C GLY A 342 -6.20 6.11 -29.60
N ASP A 343 -5.41 6.95 -28.93
CA ASP A 343 -5.86 8.25 -28.36
C ASP A 343 -5.65 9.45 -29.30
N GLU A 344 -5.43 9.20 -30.60
CA GLU A 344 -5.51 10.24 -31.64
C GLU A 344 -6.98 10.37 -32.08
N GLY A 345 -7.73 11.28 -31.44
CA GLY A 345 -8.97 11.82 -32.01
C GLY A 345 -10.25 11.55 -31.21
N SER A 346 -10.48 12.35 -30.16
CA SER A 346 -11.82 12.85 -29.88
C SER A 346 -11.75 14.31 -29.43
N SER A 347 -11.14 15.15 -30.28
CA SER A 347 -11.54 16.54 -30.39
C SER A 347 -12.76 16.59 -31.30
N THR A 348 -13.94 16.24 -30.79
CA THR A 348 -15.20 16.61 -31.44
C THR A 348 -15.69 17.88 -30.78
N ASP A 349 -15.42 18.97 -31.49
CA ASP A 349 -16.24 20.16 -31.65
C ASP A 349 -16.97 20.72 -30.42
N GLN A 350 -16.44 21.82 -29.92
CA GLN A 350 -17.28 22.95 -29.51
C GLN A 350 -17.95 23.53 -30.77
N SER A 351 -19.15 23.07 -31.09
CA SER A 351 -20.16 23.92 -31.73
C SER A 351 -21.53 23.25 -31.71
N THR A 352 -22.48 23.94 -31.08
CA THR A 352 -23.93 24.05 -31.37
C THR A 352 -24.79 23.92 -30.12
N GLY A 353 -25.52 25.00 -29.81
CA GLY A 353 -26.64 25.05 -28.86
C GLY A 353 -26.38 25.86 -27.61
#